data_AF-A0A2H1JXZ8-F1
#
_entry.id   AF-A0A2H1JXZ8-F1
#
_cell.length_a   1.000
_cell.length_b   1.000
_cell.length_c   1.000
_cell.angle_alpha   90.00
_cell.angle_beta   90.00
_cell.angle_gamma   90.00
#
_symmetry.space_group_name_H-M   'P 1'
#
loop_
_entity.id
_entity.type
_entity.pdbx_description
1 polymer ?
#
loop_
_entity_poly.entity_id
_entity_poly.type
_entity_poly.pdbx_seq_one_letter_code
_entity_poly.pdbx_strand_id
1 'polypeptide(L)'
;MLDSLGIAYVDAAVETVERAEAGTGVMPRDDGTGVTCRCNSAGADSGPSEKTAGALAVGPYFHANGEVFEQLGGTIVDHPTGMGSPIPAEEPIPAEANGAAAVPGIWAVGNSADISARVVASAASGIAVGAQINTDLIMSSVP
;
A
#
# COMPACT_ATOMS: atom_id res chain seq x y z
N MET A 1 -23.99 -14.26 -1.84
CA MET A 1 -23.91 -13.22 -2.90
C MET A 1 -22.60 -13.35 -3.70
N LEU A 2 -21.45 -13.57 -3.06
CA LEU A 2 -20.19 -13.80 -3.79
C LEU A 2 -20.16 -15.14 -4.54
N ASP A 3 -20.66 -16.21 -3.91
CA ASP A 3 -20.72 -17.54 -4.55
C ASP A 3 -21.55 -17.55 -5.84
N SER A 4 -22.66 -16.81 -5.88
CA SER A 4 -23.50 -16.67 -7.08
C SER A 4 -22.81 -15.88 -8.21
N LEU A 5 -21.73 -15.15 -7.91
CA LEU A 5 -20.89 -14.45 -8.87
C LEU A 5 -19.64 -15.27 -9.24
N GLY A 6 -19.50 -16.50 -8.72
CA GLY A 6 -18.30 -17.33 -8.91
C GLY A 6 -17.07 -16.81 -8.17
N ILE A 7 -17.25 -15.91 -7.20
CA ILE A 7 -16.17 -15.34 -6.40
C ILE A 7 -16.03 -16.15 -5.12
N ALA A 8 -14.87 -16.78 -4.95
CA ALA A 8 -14.47 -17.40 -3.69
C ALA A 8 -13.75 -16.36 -2.82
N TYR A 9 -14.28 -16.11 -1.62
CA TYR A 9 -13.58 -15.33 -0.59
C TYR A 9 -12.91 -16.30 0.40
N VAL A 10 -11.65 -16.02 0.73
CA VAL A 10 -10.90 -16.74 1.76
C VAL A 10 -10.55 -15.72 2.82
N ASP A 11 -11.13 -15.87 4.01
CA ASP A 11 -10.91 -14.97 5.14
C ASP A 11 -9.63 -15.34 5.88
N ALA A 12 -8.49 -15.10 5.25
CA ALA A 12 -7.19 -15.43 5.80
C ALA A 12 -6.18 -14.32 5.52
N ALA A 13 -5.32 -14.04 6.50
CA ALA A 13 -4.18 -13.17 6.28
C ALA A 13 -3.19 -13.84 5.33
N VAL A 14 -2.64 -13.10 4.37
CA VAL A 14 -1.63 -13.62 3.45
C VAL A 14 -0.25 -13.52 4.09
N GLU A 15 0.54 -14.59 4.05
CA GLU A 15 1.93 -14.60 4.49
C GLU A 15 2.88 -14.38 3.32
N THR A 16 2.68 -15.13 2.23
CA THR A 16 3.56 -15.06 1.06
C THR A 16 2.74 -15.09 -0.23
N VAL A 17 3.17 -14.28 -1.20
CA VAL A 17 2.70 -14.33 -2.58
C VAL A 17 3.90 -14.65 -3.46
N GLU A 18 3.86 -15.77 -4.15
CA GLU A 18 4.97 -16.23 -5.00
C GLU A 18 4.52 -16.35 -6.44
N ARG A 19 5.35 -15.87 -7.36
CA ARG A 19 5.15 -16.06 -8.79
C ARG A 19 6.02 -17.23 -9.26
N ALA A 20 5.39 -18.28 -9.75
CA ALA A 20 6.04 -19.44 -10.35
C ALA A 20 5.70 -19.53 -11.85
N GLU A 21 6.40 -20.42 -12.58
CA GLU A 21 6.08 -20.68 -13.99
C GLU A 21 4.66 -21.22 -14.18
N ALA A 22 4.16 -21.98 -13.20
CA ALA A 22 2.81 -22.55 -13.20
C ALA A 22 1.70 -21.55 -12.81
N GLY A 23 2.05 -20.31 -12.44
CA GLY A 23 1.10 -19.28 -12.00
C GLY A 23 1.49 -18.57 -10.71
N THR A 24 0.61 -17.75 -10.17
CA THR A 24 0.80 -17.10 -8.86
C THR A 24 0.21 -17.97 -7.77
N GLY A 25 1.01 -18.30 -6.74
CA GLY A 25 0.59 -18.97 -5.52
C GLY A 25 0.45 -17.99 -4.36
N VAL A 26 -0.57 -18.17 -3.54
CA VAL A 26 -0.79 -17.41 -2.30
C VAL A 26 -0.84 -18.37 -1.14
N MET A 27 0.06 -18.15 -0.17
CA MET A 27 0.09 -18.86 1.10
C MET A 27 -0.60 -18.00 2.16
N PRO A 28 -1.72 -18.45 2.74
CA PRO A 28 -2.24 -17.83 3.93
C PRO A 28 -1.28 -18.09 5.11
N ARG A 29 -1.22 -17.13 6.02
CA ARG A 29 -0.56 -17.31 7.31
C ARG A 29 -1.24 -18.47 8.03
N ASP A 30 -0.45 -19.41 8.53
CA ASP A 30 -0.98 -20.67 9.05
C ASP A 30 -1.85 -20.43 10.30
N ASP A 31 -3.17 -20.49 10.11
CA ASP A 31 -4.20 -20.41 11.15
C ASP A 31 -4.93 -21.76 11.33
N GLY A 32 -4.45 -22.81 10.65
CA GLY A 32 -5.06 -24.14 10.62
C GLY A 32 -6.04 -24.37 9.45
N THR A 33 -6.24 -23.41 8.54
CA THR A 33 -7.13 -23.58 7.36
C THR A 33 -6.43 -23.97 6.06
N GLY A 34 -5.10 -23.82 5.95
CA GLY A 34 -4.26 -24.50 4.96
C GLY A 34 -4.69 -24.44 3.48
N VAL A 35 -5.32 -23.35 3.02
CA VAL A 35 -5.78 -23.23 1.63
C VAL A 35 -4.71 -22.57 0.77
N THR A 36 -4.18 -23.28 -0.22
CA THR A 36 -3.34 -22.71 -1.27
C THR A 36 -4.20 -22.24 -2.44
N CYS A 37 -4.13 -20.97 -2.81
CA CYS A 37 -4.80 -20.44 -4.00
C CYS A 37 -3.79 -20.29 -5.14
N ARG A 38 -4.14 -20.80 -6.34
CA ARG A 38 -3.36 -20.60 -7.57
C ARG A 38 -4.19 -19.98 -8.67
N CYS A 39 -3.58 -19.10 -9.48
CA CYS A 39 -4.18 -18.62 -10.72
C CYS A 39 -3.44 -19.16 -11.95
N ASN A 40 -4.18 -19.40 -13.05
CA ASN A 40 -3.68 -19.84 -14.35
C ASN A 40 -3.09 -21.27 -14.46
N SER A 41 -3.36 -22.18 -13.52
CA SER A 41 -3.01 -23.59 -13.68
C SER A 41 -4.00 -24.32 -14.57
N ALA A 42 -3.86 -24.18 -15.89
CA ALA A 42 -4.54 -25.08 -16.82
C ALA A 42 -3.94 -26.50 -16.65
N GLY A 43 -4.63 -27.37 -15.89
CA GLY A 43 -4.35 -28.82 -15.85
C GLY A 43 -3.53 -29.34 -14.67
N ALA A 44 -3.37 -28.61 -13.56
CA ALA A 44 -2.82 -29.20 -12.33
C ALA A 44 -3.94 -29.89 -11.52
N ASP A 45 -3.71 -31.13 -11.10
CA ASP A 45 -4.59 -31.87 -10.17
C ASP A 45 -4.71 -31.05 -8.88
N SER A 46 -5.83 -30.36 -8.70
CA SER A 46 -6.12 -29.62 -7.49
C SER A 46 -6.35 -30.63 -6.37
N GLY A 47 -5.35 -30.83 -5.51
CA GLY A 47 -5.55 -31.51 -4.24
C GLY A 47 -6.65 -30.82 -3.41
N PRO A 48 -7.16 -31.46 -2.35
CA PRO A 48 -8.28 -30.93 -1.55
C PRO A 48 -8.04 -29.53 -0.95
N SER A 49 -6.78 -29.08 -0.90
CA SER A 49 -6.35 -27.79 -0.36
C SER A 49 -5.96 -26.76 -1.44
N GLU A 50 -6.20 -27.03 -2.72
CA GLU A 50 -5.81 -26.16 -3.84
C GLU A 50 -7.02 -25.62 -4.60
N LYS A 51 -7.11 -24.29 -4.78
CA LYS A 51 -8.14 -23.64 -5.59
C LYS A 51 -7.55 -22.99 -6.83
N THR A 52 -8.15 -23.24 -7.99
CA THR A 52 -7.80 -22.59 -9.26
C THR A 52 -8.75 -21.45 -9.57
N ALA A 53 -8.21 -20.30 -9.99
CA ALA A 53 -8.99 -19.12 -10.37
C ALA A 53 -8.46 -18.47 -11.65
N GLY A 54 -9.36 -17.88 -12.45
CA GLY A 54 -9.00 -17.09 -13.63
C GLY A 54 -8.39 -15.72 -13.29
N ALA A 55 -8.65 -15.23 -12.07
CA ALA A 55 -8.02 -14.05 -11.49
C ALA A 55 -7.93 -14.22 -9.97
N LEU A 56 -6.88 -13.68 -9.37
CA LEU A 56 -6.65 -13.70 -7.93
C LEU A 56 -6.33 -12.27 -7.47
N ALA A 57 -7.05 -11.80 -6.45
CA ALA A 57 -6.80 -10.52 -5.80
C ALA A 57 -6.53 -10.77 -4.33
N VAL A 58 -5.51 -10.10 -3.80
CA VAL A 58 -5.13 -10.13 -2.39
C VAL A 58 -5.12 -8.72 -1.85
N GLY A 59 -5.52 -8.54 -0.58
CA GLY A 59 -5.37 -7.28 0.10
C GLY A 59 -3.89 -6.99 0.34
N PRO A 60 -3.33 -5.88 -0.17
CA PRO A 60 -1.93 -5.54 0.08
C PRO A 60 -1.77 -4.92 1.48
N TYR A 61 -0.54 -4.99 1.99
CA TYR A 61 -0.07 -4.10 3.05
C TYR A 61 0.77 -3.00 2.41
N PHE A 62 0.34 -1.74 2.54
CA PHE A 62 0.99 -0.63 1.86
C PHE A 62 2.22 -0.13 2.64
N HIS A 63 3.41 -0.46 2.14
CA HIS A 63 4.66 0.01 2.73
C HIS A 63 5.23 1.18 1.92
N ALA A 64 5.35 2.36 2.54
CA ALA A 64 6.09 3.45 1.92
C ALA A 64 7.60 3.14 1.96
N ASN A 65 8.30 3.34 0.84
CA ASN A 65 9.76 3.21 0.79
C ASN A 65 10.40 4.43 1.50
N GLY A 66 10.46 4.35 2.82
CA GLY A 66 10.82 5.43 3.73
C GLY A 66 12.30 5.54 4.08
N GLU A 67 13.19 4.74 3.49
CA GLU A 67 14.58 4.60 3.97
C GLU A 67 15.36 5.91 3.92
N VAL A 68 15.05 6.76 2.94
CA VAL A 68 15.63 8.12 2.84
C VAL A 68 15.04 9.05 3.90
N PHE A 69 13.73 8.96 4.16
CA PHE A 69 13.06 9.75 5.19
C PHE A 69 13.59 9.42 6.59
N GLU A 70 13.82 8.14 6.88
CA GLU A 70 14.41 7.68 8.14
C GLU A 70 15.85 8.17 8.33
N GLN A 71 16.67 8.16 7.27
CA GLN A 71 18.02 8.75 7.31
C GLN A 71 18.01 10.25 7.59
N LEU A 72 16.92 10.94 7.24
CA LEU A 72 16.72 12.37 7.52
C LEU A 72 16.14 12.61 8.93
N GLY A 73 15.99 11.57 9.75
CA GLY A 73 15.51 11.66 11.13
C GLY A 73 14.00 11.45 11.28
N GLY A 74 13.32 11.04 10.22
CA GLY A 74 11.91 10.67 10.26
C GLY A 74 11.68 9.28 10.83
N THR A 75 10.43 9.00 11.20
CA THR A 75 10.01 7.68 11.66
C THR A 75 8.77 7.29 10.87
N ILE A 76 8.75 6.12 10.24
CA ILE A 76 7.55 5.57 9.63
C ILE A 76 6.62 5.03 10.71
N VAL A 77 5.32 5.33 10.60
CA VAL A 77 4.31 4.94 11.60
C VAL A 77 3.19 4.17 10.91
N ASP A 78 2.70 3.14 11.58
CA ASP A 78 1.55 2.37 11.10
C ASP A 78 0.29 3.24 11.03
N HIS A 79 -0.41 3.13 9.91
CA HIS A 79 -1.69 3.78 9.72
C HIS A 79 -2.71 3.19 10.71
N PRO A 80 -3.60 3.99 11.34
CA PRO A 80 -4.55 3.51 12.34
C PRO A 80 -5.48 2.37 11.89
N THR A 81 -5.69 2.25 10.57
CA THR A 81 -6.49 1.15 9.99
C THR A 81 -5.73 -0.17 9.89
N GLY A 82 -4.42 -0.20 10.19
CA GLY A 82 -3.55 -1.36 10.02
C GLY A 82 -3.23 -1.73 8.57
N MET A 83 -3.64 -0.88 7.59
CA MET A 83 -3.53 -1.20 6.16
C MET A 83 -2.15 -0.88 5.56
N GLY A 84 -1.23 -0.32 6.33
CA GLY A 84 0.09 0.05 5.85
C GLY A 84 0.78 1.06 6.76
N SER A 85 1.93 1.56 6.30
CA SER A 85 2.78 2.50 7.02
C SER A 85 3.22 3.62 6.05
N PRO A 86 2.40 4.66 5.87
CA PRO A 86 2.78 5.83 5.07
C PRO A 86 3.83 6.69 5.80
N ILE A 87 4.48 7.60 5.06
CA ILE A 87 5.27 8.68 5.64
C ILE A 87 4.30 9.58 6.43
N PRO A 88 4.51 9.75 7.75
CA PRO A 88 3.62 10.55 8.55
C PRO A 88 3.80 12.03 8.26
N ALA A 89 2.68 12.74 8.36
CA ALA A 89 2.65 14.18 8.31
C ALA A 89 3.29 14.81 9.56
N GLU A 90 3.54 16.11 9.49
CA GLU A 90 3.76 16.91 10.68
C GLU A 90 2.47 16.94 11.54
N GLU A 91 2.52 16.35 12.74
CA GLU A 91 1.41 16.41 13.69
C GLU A 91 1.12 17.87 14.09
N PRO A 92 -0.15 18.32 14.17
CA PRO A 92 -1.40 17.55 14.07
C PRO A 92 -2.04 17.61 12.67
N ILE A 93 -1.29 17.95 11.63
CA ILE A 93 -1.79 18.21 10.29
C ILE A 93 -1.94 16.88 9.56
N PRO A 94 -3.12 16.52 9.01
CA PRO A 94 -3.21 15.38 8.09
C PRO A 94 -2.29 15.61 6.90
N ALA A 95 -1.55 14.58 6.45
CA ALA A 95 -0.59 14.69 5.34
C ALA A 95 -1.19 15.36 4.09
N GLU A 96 -2.49 15.17 3.90
CA GLU A 96 -3.30 15.68 2.80
C GLU A 96 -3.41 17.21 2.74
N ALA A 97 -3.20 17.93 3.85
CA ALA A 97 -3.48 19.37 3.92
C ALA A 97 -2.33 20.25 3.40
N ASN A 98 -1.07 19.82 3.50
CA ASN A 98 0.09 20.57 3.02
C ASN A 98 1.27 19.69 2.55
N GLY A 99 1.16 18.37 2.66
CA GLY A 99 2.23 17.42 2.33
C GLY A 99 3.45 17.49 3.23
N ALA A 100 3.48 18.33 4.26
CA ALA A 100 4.62 18.46 5.16
C ALA A 100 4.76 17.18 5.99
N ALA A 101 5.95 16.59 5.97
CA ALA A 101 6.26 15.40 6.75
C ALA A 101 6.74 15.79 8.16
N ALA A 102 6.80 14.82 9.07
CA ALA A 102 7.24 15.06 10.45
C ALA A 102 8.69 15.61 10.58
N VAL A 103 9.51 15.48 9.53
CA VAL A 103 10.84 16.10 9.47
C VAL A 103 10.72 17.49 8.83
N PRO A 104 11.11 18.58 9.52
CA PRO A 104 11.03 19.93 8.97
C PRO A 104 11.76 20.08 7.63
N GLY A 105 11.10 20.71 6.67
CA GLY A 105 11.64 20.92 5.31
C GLY A 105 11.58 19.68 4.41
N ILE A 106 10.86 18.63 4.83
CA ILE A 106 10.59 17.45 4.02
C ILE A 106 9.10 17.36 3.74
N TRP A 107 8.77 16.96 2.51
CA TRP A 107 7.39 16.75 2.08
C TRP A 107 7.21 15.35 1.50
N ALA A 108 6.02 14.79 1.69
CA ALA A 108 5.58 13.52 1.11
C ALA A 108 4.27 13.73 0.33
N VAL A 109 4.12 13.04 -0.81
CA VAL A 109 2.96 13.21 -1.71
C VAL A 109 2.51 11.87 -2.28
N GLY A 110 1.27 11.81 -2.77
CA GLY A 110 0.71 10.60 -3.35
C GLY A 110 0.72 9.42 -2.40
N ASN A 111 0.91 8.21 -2.93
CA ASN A 111 0.77 6.98 -2.14
C ASN A 111 1.74 6.82 -0.98
N SER A 112 2.88 7.50 -1.00
CA SER A 112 3.80 7.48 0.13
C SER A 112 3.25 8.25 1.33
N ALA A 113 2.36 9.22 1.11
CA ALA A 113 1.72 10.02 2.17
C ALA A 113 0.27 9.58 2.47
N ASP A 114 -0.43 9.05 1.46
CA ASP A 114 -1.82 8.59 1.57
C ASP A 114 -2.01 7.25 0.83
N ILE A 115 -2.16 6.17 1.60
CA ILE A 115 -2.37 4.81 1.09
C ILE A 115 -3.70 4.63 0.36
N SER A 116 -4.67 5.55 0.54
CA SER A 116 -5.96 5.53 -0.14
C SER A 116 -5.93 6.24 -1.50
N ALA A 117 -4.92 7.08 -1.73
CA ALA A 117 -4.79 7.85 -2.96
C ALA A 117 -4.73 6.93 -4.18
N ARG A 118 -5.34 7.39 -5.27
CA ARG A 118 -5.15 6.78 -6.59
C ARG A 118 -4.35 7.72 -7.46
N VAL A 119 -4.04 7.31 -8.68
CA VAL A 119 -3.15 8.04 -9.61
C VAL A 119 -3.48 9.54 -9.71
N VAL A 120 -4.76 9.88 -9.93
CA VAL A 120 -5.17 11.29 -10.09
C VAL A 120 -5.03 12.09 -8.79
N ALA A 121 -5.43 11.52 -7.65
CA ALA A 121 -5.27 12.16 -6.35
C ALA A 121 -3.78 12.32 -5.97
N SER A 122 -2.95 11.34 -6.33
CA SER A 122 -1.50 11.40 -6.14
C SER A 122 -0.86 12.51 -6.97
N ALA A 123 -1.28 12.66 -8.23
CA ALA A 123 -0.82 13.78 -9.06
C ALA A 123 -1.29 15.13 -8.51
N ALA A 124 -2.53 15.23 -8.06
CA ALA A 124 -3.09 16.46 -7.48
C ALA A 124 -2.33 16.90 -6.21
N SER A 125 -2.03 15.97 -5.30
CA SER A 125 -1.21 16.28 -4.12
C SER A 125 0.19 16.76 -4.50
N GLY A 126 0.83 16.15 -5.48
CA GLY A 126 2.12 16.64 -6.00
C GLY A 126 2.08 18.09 -6.49
N ILE A 127 1.01 18.48 -7.21
CA ILE A 127 0.82 19.86 -7.68
C ILE A 127 0.62 20.83 -6.51
N ALA A 128 -0.27 20.50 -5.57
CA ALA A 128 -0.59 21.36 -4.44
C ALA A 128 0.64 21.60 -3.55
N VAL A 129 1.35 20.53 -3.20
CA VAL A 129 2.54 20.59 -2.33
C VAL A 129 3.70 21.26 -3.04
N GLY A 130 3.90 21.02 -4.35
CA GLY A 130 4.91 21.72 -5.13
C GLY A 130 4.70 23.24 -5.17
N ALA A 131 3.45 23.69 -5.31
CA ALA A 131 3.11 25.12 -5.24
C ALA A 131 3.40 25.72 -3.85
N GLN A 132 3.14 24.95 -2.79
CA GLN A 132 3.43 25.37 -1.42
C GLN A 132 4.93 25.47 -1.15
N ILE A 133 5.72 24.45 -1.51
CA ILE A 133 7.18 24.48 -1.40
C ILE A 133 7.74 25.72 -2.10
N ASN A 134 7.29 25.99 -3.33
CA ASN A 134 7.72 27.18 -4.07
C ASN A 134 7.37 28.48 -3.33
N THR A 135 6.20 28.56 -2.72
CA THR A 135 5.78 29.73 -1.93
C THR A 135 6.67 29.90 -0.71
N ASP A 136 6.95 28.83 0.03
CA ASP A 136 7.81 28.85 1.22
C ASP A 136 9.24 29.28 0.88
N LEU A 137 9.78 28.80 -0.25
CA LEU A 137 11.08 29.22 -0.77
C LEU A 137 11.11 30.71 -1.15
N ILE A 138 10.04 31.23 -1.78
CA ILE A 138 9.94 32.66 -2.10
C ILE A 138 9.92 33.47 -0.80
N MET A 139 9.08 33.11 0.18
CA MET A 139 8.94 33.86 1.43
C MET A 139 10.21 33.84 2.28
N SER A 140 10.95 32.72 2.31
CA SER A 140 12.24 32.65 3.02
C SER A 140 13.37 33.42 2.35
N SER A 141 13.23 33.78 1.06
CA SER A 141 14.22 34.57 0.31
C SER A 141 14.07 36.08 0.48
N VAL A 142 12.97 36.54 1.09
CA VAL A 142 12.72 37.96 1.36
C VAL A 142 13.30 38.30 2.75
N PRO A 143 14.21 39.29 2.85
CA PRO A 143 14.87 39.67 4.09
C PRO A 143 13.94 40.34 5.12
#